data_AF-A0A7J8PBW8-F1
#
_entry.id   AF-A0A7J8PBW8-F1
#
_cell.length_a   1.000
_cell.length_b   1.000
_cell.length_c   1.000
_cell.angle_alpha   90.00
_cell.angle_beta   90.00
_cell.angle_gamma   90.00
#
_symmetry.space_group_name_H-M   'P 1'
#
loop_
_entity.id
_entity.type
_entity.pdbx_description
1 polymer ?
#
loop_
_entity_poly.entity_id
_entity_poly.type
_entity_poly.pdbx_seq_one_letter_code
_entity_poly.pdbx_strand_id
1 'polypeptide(L)'
;LRRYPTGEERCIACKLCEAICPAQAITIEAEEREDGSRRTTRYDIDMTKCIYCGLCQEACPVDAIVEGPNFEFATETHEELLYDKEKLLENGDRWETEIAENLRSESLYR
;
A
#
# COMPACT_ATOMS: atom_id res chain seq x y z
N LEU A 1 -0.58 1.29 -3.18
CA LEU A 1 0.03 -0.01 -3.52
C LEU A 1 0.74 0.13 -4.84
N ARG A 2 1.91 -0.48 -5.00
CA ARG A 2 2.75 -0.33 -6.18
C ARG A 2 2.77 -1.57 -7.05
N ARG A 3 3.17 -1.36 -8.31
CA ARG A 3 3.42 -2.40 -9.30
C ARG A 3 4.91 -2.54 -9.60
N TYR A 4 5.30 -3.67 -10.14
CA TYR A 4 6.57 -3.83 -10.83
C TYR A 4 6.52 -3.11 -12.19
N PRO A 5 7.67 -2.82 -12.82
CA PRO A 5 7.71 -2.26 -14.17
C PRO A 5 6.98 -3.11 -15.23
N THR A 6 6.76 -4.40 -14.95
CA THR A 6 5.97 -5.32 -15.79
C THR A 6 4.46 -5.12 -15.68
N GLY A 7 3.98 -4.28 -14.75
CA GLY A 7 2.55 -4.06 -14.45
C GLY A 7 1.98 -4.99 -13.38
N GLU A 8 2.70 -6.04 -13.00
CA GLU A 8 2.27 -6.96 -11.94
C GLU A 8 2.31 -6.27 -10.57
N GLU A 9 1.30 -6.51 -9.73
CA GLU A 9 1.30 -5.93 -8.38
C GLU A 9 2.44 -6.48 -7.52
N ARG A 10 3.07 -5.62 -6.72
CA ARG A 10 4.18 -6.03 -5.84
C ARG A 10 3.70 -6.85 -4.64
N CYS A 11 2.46 -6.66 -4.20
CA CYS A 11 1.94 -7.27 -2.98
C CYS A 11 1.88 -8.79 -3.11
N ILE A 12 2.57 -9.50 -2.20
CA ILE A 12 2.58 -10.97 -2.11
C ILE A 12 1.66 -11.51 -1.01
N ALA A 13 0.77 -10.66 -0.47
CA ALA A 13 -0.19 -11.02 0.57
C ALA A 13 0.43 -11.64 1.85
N CYS A 14 1.62 -11.18 2.26
CA CYS A 14 2.33 -11.69 3.44
C CYS A 14 1.72 -11.26 4.78
N LYS A 15 0.80 -10.29 4.78
CA LYS A 15 0.11 -9.74 5.97
C LYS A 15 1.01 -9.08 7.03
N LEU A 16 2.29 -8.83 6.75
CA LEU A 16 3.20 -8.14 7.68
C LEU A 16 2.76 -6.70 7.99
N CYS A 17 2.31 -5.96 6.97
CA CYS A 17 1.77 -4.61 7.13
C CYS A 17 0.47 -4.57 7.96
N GLU A 18 -0.39 -5.58 7.82
CA GLU A 18 -1.60 -5.75 8.65
C GLU A 18 -1.21 -6.04 10.10
N ALA A 19 -0.23 -6.92 10.32
CA ALA A 19 0.23 -7.30 11.66
C ALA A 19 0.96 -6.18 12.42
N ILE A 20 1.78 -5.38 11.73
CA ILE A 20 2.55 -4.30 12.35
C ILE A 20 1.73 -3.03 12.58
N CYS A 21 0.57 -2.88 11.94
CA CYS A 21 -0.21 -1.65 11.98
C CYS A 21 -0.70 -1.37 13.42
N PRO A 22 -0.21 -0.32 14.10
CA PRO A 22 -0.55 -0.07 15.50
C PRO A 22 -2.02 0.30 15.71
N ALA A 23 -2.63 0.93 14.70
CA ALA A 23 -4.04 1.32 14.72
C ALA A 23 -4.99 0.27 14.12
N GLN A 24 -4.46 -0.87 13.65
CA GLN A 24 -5.23 -1.91 12.97
C GLN A 24 -6.11 -1.36 11.81
N ALA A 25 -5.56 -0.41 11.07
CA ALA A 25 -6.25 0.26 9.97
C ALA A 25 -6.30 -0.56 8.67
N ILE A 26 -5.48 -1.61 8.55
CA ILE A 26 -5.31 -2.39 7.33
C ILE A 26 -6.05 -3.72 7.48
N THR A 27 -6.84 -4.11 6.48
CA THR A 27 -7.50 -5.42 6.39
C THR A 27 -7.10 -6.12 5.10
N ILE A 28 -6.58 -7.35 5.19
CA ILE A 28 -6.07 -8.10 4.03
C ILE A 28 -6.73 -9.48 3.95
N GLU A 29 -7.26 -9.80 2.77
CA GLU A 29 -7.69 -11.16 2.42
C GLU A 29 -6.87 -11.62 1.20
N ALA A 30 -6.55 -12.91 1.15
CA ALA A 30 -5.61 -13.46 0.18
C ALA A 30 -6.10 -14.80 -0.36
N GLU A 31 -5.97 -14.97 -1.66
CA GLU A 31 -6.28 -16.21 -2.36
C GLU A 31 -5.14 -16.57 -3.32
N GLU A 32 -5.10 -17.83 -3.72
CA GLU A 32 -4.19 -18.32 -4.76
C GLU A 32 -4.84 -18.07 -6.12
N ARG A 33 -4.10 -17.42 -7.03
CA ARG A 33 -4.52 -17.23 -8.42
C ARG A 33 -4.32 -18.51 -9.24
N GLU A 34 -4.90 -18.54 -10.43
CA GLU A 34 -4.76 -19.66 -11.38
C GLU A 34 -3.31 -19.96 -11.78
N ASP A 35 -2.42 -18.97 -11.69
CA ASP A 35 -0.99 -19.10 -11.98
C ASP A 35 -0.18 -19.64 -10.78
N GLY A 36 -0.84 -20.02 -9.68
CA GLY A 36 -0.22 -20.49 -8.44
C GLY A 36 0.39 -19.37 -7.58
N SER A 37 0.25 -18.11 -7.99
CA SER A 37 0.73 -16.98 -7.20
C SER A 37 -0.27 -16.59 -6.11
N ARG A 38 0.23 -16.32 -4.90
CA ARG A 38 -0.59 -15.80 -3.81
C ARG A 38 -0.75 -14.29 -3.93
N ARG A 39 -2.00 -13.80 -3.95
CA ARG A 39 -2.33 -12.38 -4.14
C ARG A 39 -3.49 -11.96 -3.26
N THR A 40 -3.62 -10.65 -3.07
CA THR A 40 -4.72 -10.12 -2.25
C THR A 40 -6.00 -10.04 -3.06
N THR A 41 -7.09 -10.56 -2.53
CA THR A 41 -8.44 -10.30 -3.04
C THR A 41 -9.00 -9.02 -2.44
N ARG A 42 -8.62 -8.75 -1.19
CA ARG A 42 -8.97 -7.53 -0.45
C ARG A 42 -7.73 -6.91 0.16
N TYR A 43 -7.60 -5.61 0.02
CA TYR A 43 -6.58 -4.81 0.68
C TYR A 43 -7.19 -3.45 0.97
N ASP A 44 -7.75 -3.30 2.16
CA ASP A 44 -8.42 -2.08 2.56
C ASP A 44 -7.57 -1.34 3.60
N ILE A 45 -7.55 -0.02 3.52
CA ILE A 45 -6.98 0.85 4.54
C ILE A 45 -8.02 1.88 4.94
N ASP A 46 -8.39 1.86 6.21
CA ASP A 46 -9.18 2.91 6.84
C ASP A 46 -8.28 4.11 7.13
N MET A 47 -8.29 5.12 6.26
CA MET A 47 -7.43 6.30 6.41
C MET A 47 -7.82 7.15 7.62
N THR A 48 -9.02 6.96 8.18
CA THR A 48 -9.44 7.64 9.42
C THR A 48 -8.92 6.99 10.69
N LYS A 49 -8.53 5.71 10.62
CA LYS A 49 -7.78 5.02 11.69
C LYS A 49 -6.28 5.11 11.51
N CYS A 50 -5.80 5.20 10.26
CA CYS A 50 -4.39 5.31 9.96
C CYS A 50 -3.76 6.51 10.68
N ILE A 51 -2.62 6.29 11.33
CA ILE A 51 -1.88 7.35 12.04
C ILE A 51 -0.63 7.82 11.27
N TYR A 52 -0.48 7.41 10.00
CA TYR A 52 0.59 7.88 9.11
C TYR A 52 2.00 7.74 9.71
N CYS A 53 2.26 6.58 10.33
CA CYS A 53 3.51 6.32 11.05
C CYS A 53 4.63 5.68 10.20
N GLY A 54 4.37 5.33 8.94
CA GLY A 54 5.35 4.66 8.09
C GLY A 54 5.69 3.19 8.42
N LEU A 55 5.22 2.59 9.51
CA LEU A 55 5.62 1.21 9.85
C LEU A 55 5.24 0.16 8.79
N CYS A 56 4.13 0.39 8.07
CA CYS A 56 3.71 -0.53 7.00
C CYS A 56 4.68 -0.55 5.81
N GLN A 57 5.34 0.58 5.50
CA GLN A 57 6.30 0.67 4.41
C GLN A 57 7.64 0.02 4.76
N GLU A 58 8.06 0.11 6.02
CA GLU A 58 9.28 -0.54 6.53
C GLU A 58 9.10 -2.06 6.66
N ALA A 59 7.92 -2.50 7.12
CA ALA A 59 7.63 -3.92 7.27
C ALA A 59 7.40 -4.65 5.94
N CYS A 60 7.20 -3.93 4.83
CA CYS A 60 6.91 -4.54 3.55
C CYS A 60 8.19 -5.09 2.90
N PRO A 61 8.31 -6.42 2.69
CA PRO A 61 9.56 -7.02 2.20
C PRO A 61 9.83 -6.77 0.71
N VAL A 62 8.88 -6.15 -0.01
CA VAL A 62 8.89 -6.01 -1.48
C VAL A 62 8.48 -4.61 -1.93
N ASP A 63 8.43 -3.65 -1.00
CA ASP A 63 8.00 -2.27 -1.25
C ASP A 63 6.64 -2.16 -1.95
N ALA A 64 5.68 -3.03 -1.59
CA ALA A 64 4.34 -3.02 -2.17
C ALA A 64 3.46 -1.90 -1.62
N ILE A 65 3.51 -1.66 -0.31
CA ILE A 65 2.87 -0.51 0.33
C ILE A 65 3.96 0.49 0.70
N VAL A 66 3.73 1.75 0.35
CA VAL A 66 4.58 2.88 0.69
C VAL A 66 3.69 4.10 0.94
N GLU A 67 4.19 4.99 1.78
CA GLU A 67 3.56 6.28 2.02
C GLU A 67 3.98 7.24 0.89
N GLY A 68 3.02 7.62 0.06
CA GLY A 68 3.28 8.55 -1.04
C GLY A 68 3.44 10.00 -0.55
N PRO A 69 3.93 10.90 -1.40
CA PRO A 69 4.15 12.31 -1.05
C PRO A 69 2.86 13.13 -0.93
N ASN A 70 1.72 12.58 -1.40
CA ASN A 70 0.46 13.31 -1.44
C ASN A 70 -0.17 13.47 -0.06
N PHE A 71 -0.22 14.72 0.43
CA PHE A 71 -0.90 15.09 1.67
C PHE A 71 -2.23 15.82 1.44
N GLU A 72 -2.51 16.28 0.22
CA GLU A 72 -3.71 17.04 -0.15
C GLU A 72 -4.80 16.10 -0.68
N PHE A 73 -5.42 15.33 0.21
CA PHE A 73 -6.50 14.38 -0.13
C PHE A 73 -7.74 14.52 0.76
N ALA A 74 -8.00 15.74 1.27
CA ALA A 74 -9.23 16.02 1.99
C ALA A 74 -10.46 15.67 1.13
N THR A 75 -11.43 14.99 1.74
CA THR A 75 -12.65 14.51 1.11
C THR A 75 -13.88 15.18 1.73
N GLU A 76 -15.02 15.13 1.03
CA GLU A 76 -16.27 15.67 1.55
C GLU A 76 -17.05 14.65 2.41
N THR A 77 -16.80 13.35 2.18
CA THR A 77 -17.46 12.25 2.87
C THR A 77 -16.46 11.35 3.61
N HIS A 78 -16.95 10.60 4.61
CA HIS A 78 -16.11 9.68 5.39
C HIS A 78 -15.74 8.44 4.58
N GLU A 79 -16.67 7.96 3.77
CA GLU A 79 -16.54 6.76 2.95
C GLU A 79 -15.43 6.90 1.92
N GLU A 80 -15.19 8.11 1.40
CA GLU A 80 -14.07 8.40 0.51
C GLU A 80 -12.70 8.18 1.15
N LEU A 81 -12.59 8.18 2.50
CA LEU A 81 -11.37 7.88 3.25
C LEU A 81 -11.21 6.40 3.59
N LEU A 82 -12.14 5.54 3.15
CA LEU A 82 -12.01 4.09 3.24
C LEU A 82 -11.43 3.59 1.91
N TYR A 83 -10.11 3.47 1.86
CA TYR A 83 -9.43 3.14 0.63
C TYR A 83 -9.48 1.62 0.40
N ASP A 84 -10.03 1.21 -0.72
CA ASP A 84 -9.98 -0.17 -1.20
C ASP A 84 -8.69 -0.44 -1.99
N LYS A 85 -8.53 -1.71 -2.41
CA LYS A 85 -7.35 -2.16 -3.15
C LYS A 85 -7.17 -1.40 -4.47
N GLU A 86 -8.27 -1.14 -5.18
CA GLU A 86 -8.25 -0.48 -6.49
C GLU A 86 -7.76 0.95 -6.35
N LYS A 87 -8.34 1.71 -5.42
CA LYS A 87 -7.94 3.08 -5.10
C LYS A 87 -6.47 3.16 -4.70
N LEU A 88 -5.99 2.20 -3.92
CA LEU A 88 -4.58 2.14 -3.52
C LEU A 88 -3.65 1.88 -4.70
N LEU A 89 -4.04 1.04 -5.66
CA LEU A 89 -3.26 0.78 -6.87
C LEU A 89 -3.27 2.00 -7.79
N GLU A 90 -4.42 2.64 -8.00
CA GLU A 90 -4.53 3.88 -8.77
C GLU A 90 -3.65 5.00 -8.19
N ASN A 91 -3.64 5.14 -6.86
CA ASN A 91 -2.76 6.08 -6.18
C ASN A 91 -1.29 5.75 -6.40
N GLY A 92 -0.91 4.47 -6.37
CA GLY A 92 0.45 4.04 -6.67
C GLY A 92 0.84 4.37 -8.10
N ASP A 93 -0.02 4.04 -9.06
CA ASP A 93 0.22 4.28 -10.48
C ASP A 93 0.33 5.79 -10.78
N ARG A 94 -0.49 6.63 -10.15
CA ARG A 94 -0.45 8.09 -10.28
C ARG A 94 0.86 8.70 -9.75
N TRP A 95 1.38 8.18 -8.65
CA TRP A 95 2.53 8.76 -7.95
C TRP A 95 3.84 7.97 -8.13
N GLU A 96 3.86 6.93 -8.96
CA GLU A 96 4.97 5.99 -9.09
C GLU A 96 6.30 6.68 -9.41
N THR A 97 6.32 7.69 -10.28
CA THR A 97 7.54 8.43 -10.64
C THR A 97 8.20 9.08 -9.42
N GLU A 98 7.40 9.76 -8.59
CA GLU A 98 7.89 10.49 -7.42
C GLU A 98 8.22 9.52 -6.27
N ILE A 99 7.35 8.52 -6.04
CA ILE A 99 7.59 7.44 -5.09
C ILE A 99 8.92 6.72 -5.41
N ALA A 100 9.17 6.39 -6.68
CA ALA A 100 10.39 5.72 -7.09
C ALA A 100 11.64 6.58 -6.85
N GLU A 101 11.55 7.89 -7.06
CA GLU A 101 12.66 8.81 -6.76
C GLU A 101 12.95 8.91 -5.26
N ASN A 102 11.90 9.05 -4.44
CA ASN A 102 12.03 9.11 -2.98
C ASN A 102 12.66 7.82 -2.43
N LEU A 103 12.21 6.66 -2.89
CA LEU A 103 12.81 5.39 -2.47
C LEU A 103 14.27 5.23 -2.91
N ARG A 104 14.63 5.74 -4.10
CA ARG A 104 16.04 5.73 -4.55
C ARG A 104 16.91 6.57 -3.62
N SER A 105 16.45 7.78 -3.27
CA SER A 105 17.21 8.70 -2.42
C SER A 105 17.33 8.20 -0.97
N GLU A 106 16.30 7.51 -0.46
CA GLU A 106 16.27 6.99 0.91
C GLU A 106 16.91 5.61 1.08
N SER A 107 17.21 4.90 -0.02
CA SER A 107 17.69 3.50 -0.01
C SER A 107 18.95 3.24 0.83
N LEU A 108 19.75 4.26 1.13
CA LEU A 108 20.96 4.16 1.95
C LEU A 108 20.68 4.17 3.46
N TYR A 109 19.48 4.60 3.88
CA TYR A 109 19.10 4.81 5.28
C TYR A 109 17.99 3.87 5.75
N ARG A 110 17.52 2.99 4.86
CA ARG A 110 16.56 1.91 5.13
C ARG A 110 17.30 0.60 5.35
#